data_AF-A0A9E3KVT8-F1
#
_entry.id   AF-A0A9E3KVT8-F1
#
_cell.length_a   1.000
_cell.length_b   1.000
_cell.length_c   1.000
_cell.angle_alpha   90.00
_cell.angle_beta   90.00
_cell.angle_gamma   90.00
#
_symmetry.space_group_name_H-M   'P 1'
#
loop_
_entity.id
_entity.type
_entity.pdbx_description
1 polymer ?
#
loop_
_entity_poly.entity_id
_entity_poly.type
_entity_poly.pdbx_seq_one_letter_code
_entity_poly.pdbx_strand_id
1 'polypeptide(L)'
;MATKARNEGQPEATFIFKGTVQEVKACTIKNVVPNGQTLVVNVDQIISAPRLLAKWQGRRVTVQLSGRQTAQPGQELIFHTYGWIFADGLAVQSVKQEPVRRSHFGILAAPQDPVEQRRKQAVRQRFDDAALVVSGQVAAVRLPSEARTRASRTAAAEPAPGPVSEHTPHWREAVIQIDEVHKGEQGGREIVIRFPASTDVRWYRAPKFEAGQQGHFMVNKTKVETKVAARKGGAKGGAKGGAKGGAKGATHAASFGITAAETTATEEVYTALSPMDYQPYGEAGGINSLLENEAEGTES
;
A
#
# COMPACT_ATOMS: atom_id res chain seq x y z
N MET A 1 -20.17 -8.42 26.50
CA MET A 1 -19.69 -8.67 25.12
C MET A 1 -18.35 -7.98 24.98
N ALA A 2 -17.27 -8.76 24.83
CA ALA A 2 -15.91 -8.24 24.77
C ALA A 2 -15.66 -7.55 23.43
N THR A 3 -15.23 -6.29 23.50
CA THR A 3 -14.74 -5.50 22.38
C THR A 3 -13.49 -6.16 21.82
N LYS A 4 -13.58 -6.59 20.56
CA LYS A 4 -12.47 -7.14 19.78
C LYS A 4 -11.43 -6.03 19.61
N ALA A 5 -10.37 -6.08 20.42
CA ALA A 5 -9.21 -5.22 20.26
C ALA A 5 -8.72 -5.33 18.81
N ARG A 6 -8.45 -4.18 18.18
CA ARG A 6 -7.72 -4.09 16.90
C ARG A 6 -6.45 -4.94 17.05
N ASN A 7 -6.28 -5.95 16.20
CA ASN A 7 -4.97 -6.54 15.97
C ASN A 7 -4.05 -5.41 15.48
N GLU A 8 -3.23 -4.85 16.35
CA GLU A 8 -2.04 -4.12 15.94
C GLU A 8 -1.20 -5.11 15.11
N GLY A 9 -1.03 -4.77 13.82
CA GLY A 9 -0.53 -5.68 12.80
C GLY A 9 0.84 -6.24 13.16
N GLN A 10 0.92 -7.56 13.34
CA GLN A 10 2.20 -8.24 13.37
C GLN A 10 2.93 -7.96 12.04
N PRO A 11 4.23 -7.62 12.08
CA PRO A 11 4.99 -7.37 10.85
C PRO A 11 4.94 -8.60 9.96
N GLU A 12 4.75 -8.39 8.66
CA GLU A 12 4.72 -9.47 7.68
C GLU A 12 6.16 -9.98 7.42
N ALA A 13 6.30 -11.30 7.28
CA ALA A 13 7.59 -11.90 6.95
C ALA A 13 8.01 -11.49 5.52
N THR A 14 9.17 -10.86 5.41
CA THR A 14 9.72 -10.43 4.12
C THR A 14 10.88 -11.31 3.66
N PHE A 15 11.51 -12.03 4.59
CA PHE A 15 12.62 -12.93 4.35
C PHE A 15 12.34 -14.30 4.98
N ILE A 16 12.14 -15.31 4.13
CA ILE A 16 11.79 -16.67 4.51
C ILE A 16 12.88 -17.62 4.04
N PHE A 17 13.43 -18.41 4.95
CA PHE A 17 14.51 -19.34 4.63
C PHE A 17 14.46 -20.59 5.51
N LYS A 18 14.93 -21.70 4.95
CA LYS A 18 15.35 -22.88 5.72
C LYS A 18 16.74 -22.61 6.28
N GLY A 19 16.93 -22.83 7.56
CA GLY A 19 18.22 -22.72 8.19
C GLY A 19 18.45 -23.71 9.31
N THR A 20 19.73 -23.98 9.55
CA THR A 20 20.21 -24.85 10.61
C THR A 20 20.76 -24.01 11.75
N VAL A 21 20.21 -24.20 12.96
CA VAL A 21 20.68 -23.50 14.16
C VAL A 21 22.10 -23.97 14.50
N GLN A 22 23.04 -23.03 14.56
CA GLN A 22 24.44 -23.29 14.89
C GLN A 22 24.69 -23.06 16.38
N GLU A 23 24.22 -21.93 16.91
CA GLU A 23 24.45 -21.52 18.29
C GLU A 23 23.19 -20.89 18.88
N VAL A 24 22.97 -21.11 20.17
CA VAL A 24 21.91 -20.46 20.96
C VAL A 24 22.53 -19.43 21.88
N LYS A 25 21.79 -18.36 22.20
CA LYS A 25 22.29 -17.24 23.03
C LYS A 25 23.56 -16.60 22.48
N ALA A 26 23.65 -16.52 21.16
CA ALA A 26 24.78 -15.99 20.42
C ALA A 26 24.32 -15.08 19.28
N CYS A 27 25.25 -14.27 18.72
CA CYS A 27 25.00 -13.39 17.59
C CYS A 27 26.25 -13.28 16.70
N THR A 28 26.04 -13.00 15.40
CA THR A 28 27.11 -12.72 14.43
C THR A 28 27.49 -11.24 14.34
N ILE A 29 26.72 -10.35 14.97
CA ILE A 29 26.91 -8.89 14.90
C ILE A 29 27.20 -8.33 16.29
N LYS A 30 28.25 -7.51 16.41
CA LYS A 30 28.67 -6.87 17.67
C LYS A 30 27.61 -5.96 18.31
N ASN A 31 26.75 -5.36 17.50
CA ASN A 31 25.72 -4.41 17.93
C ASN A 31 24.46 -5.08 18.48
N VAL A 32 24.38 -6.42 18.47
CA VAL A 32 23.28 -7.17 19.08
C VAL A 32 23.79 -7.80 20.37
N VAL A 33 23.12 -7.54 21.49
CA VAL A 33 23.45 -8.20 22.76
C VAL A 33 22.85 -9.61 22.75
N PRO A 34 23.67 -10.68 22.83
CA PRO A 34 23.14 -12.04 22.91
C PRO A 34 22.24 -12.22 24.12
N ASN A 35 21.12 -12.92 23.95
CA ASN A 35 20.20 -13.24 25.03
C ASN A 35 19.48 -14.59 24.77
N GLY A 36 18.56 -14.98 25.65
CA GLY A 36 17.80 -16.23 25.56
C GLY A 36 17.06 -16.47 24.24
N GLN A 37 16.86 -15.42 23.42
CA GLN A 37 16.10 -15.44 22.18
C GLN A 37 16.98 -15.23 20.94
N THR A 38 18.30 -15.07 21.08
CA THR A 38 19.19 -14.88 19.93
C THR A 38 19.82 -16.19 19.49
N LEU A 39 19.78 -16.46 18.20
CA LEU A 39 20.37 -17.62 17.56
C LEU A 39 21.38 -17.18 16.50
N VAL A 40 22.43 -17.98 16.32
CA VAL A 40 23.22 -17.97 15.08
C VAL A 40 22.68 -19.10 14.20
N VAL A 41 22.25 -18.76 12.99
CA VAL A 41 21.63 -19.71 12.05
C VAL A 41 22.40 -19.68 10.73
N ASN A 42 22.73 -20.84 10.18
CA ASN A 42 23.19 -20.94 8.80
C ASN A 42 22.00 -20.89 7.85
N VAL A 43 22.03 -20.02 6.85
CA VAL A 43 20.97 -19.93 5.84
C VAL A 43 21.22 -20.98 4.78
N ASP A 44 20.59 -22.14 4.90
CA ASP A 44 20.83 -23.27 3.98
C ASP A 44 20.16 -23.03 2.62
N GLN A 45 18.93 -22.53 2.66
CA GLN A 45 18.13 -22.29 1.45
C GLN A 45 17.15 -21.13 1.67
N ILE A 46 17.15 -20.19 0.75
CA ILE A 46 16.20 -19.07 0.76
C ILE A 46 14.94 -19.49 -0.01
N ILE A 47 13.78 -19.28 0.60
CA ILE A 47 12.47 -19.59 0.03
C ILE A 47 11.84 -18.33 -0.59
N SER A 48 11.96 -17.19 0.10
CA SER A 48 11.43 -15.91 -0.36
C SER A 48 12.28 -14.78 0.21
N ALA A 49 12.73 -13.84 -0.63
CA ALA A 49 13.57 -12.75 -0.17
C ALA A 49 13.41 -11.48 -1.01
N PRO A 50 13.59 -10.29 -0.41
CA PRO A 50 13.89 -9.09 -1.17
C PRO A 50 15.27 -9.23 -1.82
N ARG A 51 15.50 -8.53 -2.93
CA ARG A 51 16.75 -8.62 -3.73
C ARG A 51 18.03 -8.45 -2.90
N LEU A 52 18.02 -7.55 -1.92
CA LEU A 52 19.18 -7.30 -1.05
C LEU A 52 19.53 -8.48 -0.14
N LEU A 53 18.57 -9.37 0.13
CA LEU A 53 18.73 -10.52 1.03
C LEU A 53 18.97 -11.84 0.29
N ALA A 54 18.73 -11.90 -1.03
CA ALA A 54 18.94 -13.12 -1.82
C ALA A 54 20.38 -13.66 -1.78
N LYS A 55 21.37 -12.79 -1.54
CA LYS A 55 22.80 -13.16 -1.45
C LYS A 55 23.24 -13.80 -0.13
N TRP A 56 22.33 -13.99 0.82
CA TRP A 56 22.66 -14.49 2.15
C TRP A 56 22.62 -16.02 2.29
N GLN A 57 22.26 -16.74 1.22
CA GLN A 57 22.35 -18.18 1.20
C GLN A 57 23.79 -18.65 1.44
N GLY A 58 23.94 -19.69 2.25
CA GLY A 58 25.22 -20.24 2.71
C GLY A 58 25.93 -19.40 3.77
N ARG A 59 25.30 -18.34 4.30
CA ARG A 59 25.91 -17.45 5.31
C ARG A 59 25.27 -17.62 6.68
N ARG A 60 26.02 -17.27 7.72
CA ARG A 60 25.50 -17.18 9.09
C ARG A 60 24.83 -15.84 9.33
N VAL A 61 23.65 -15.90 9.95
CA VAL A 61 22.85 -14.72 10.33
C VAL A 61 22.46 -14.80 11.80
N THR A 62 22.24 -13.63 12.41
CA THR A 62 21.64 -13.55 13.73
C THR A 62 20.12 -13.60 13.59
N VAL A 63 19.45 -14.49 14.28
CA VAL A 63 17.99 -14.55 14.34
C VAL A 63 17.54 -14.27 15.77
N GLN A 64 16.67 -13.28 15.94
CA GLN A 64 15.98 -13.06 17.22
C GLN A 64 14.58 -13.69 17.15
N LEU A 65 14.29 -14.62 18.06
CA LEU A 65 12.99 -15.27 18.14
C LEU A 65 11.96 -14.34 18.78
N SER A 66 10.71 -14.39 18.30
CA SER A 66 9.57 -13.77 18.98
C SER A 66 8.95 -14.72 20.01
N GLY A 67 8.50 -14.14 21.13
CA GLY A 67 7.81 -14.86 22.20
C GLY A 67 8.71 -15.81 23.00
N ARG A 68 8.10 -16.86 23.59
CA ARG A 68 8.79 -17.86 24.44
C ARG A 68 9.32 -19.06 23.66
N GLN A 69 9.57 -18.89 22.37
CA GLN A 69 10.02 -19.98 21.52
C GLN A 69 11.51 -20.28 21.77
N THR A 70 11.88 -21.55 21.67
CA THR A 70 13.24 -22.02 21.84
C THR A 70 13.66 -22.87 20.63
N ALA A 71 14.97 -22.97 20.41
CA ALA A 71 15.55 -23.84 19.41
C ALA A 71 16.84 -24.45 19.97
N GLN A 72 17.30 -25.56 19.37
CA GLN A 72 18.52 -26.25 19.77
C GLN A 72 19.54 -26.23 18.64
N PRO A 73 20.86 -26.24 18.95
CA PRO A 73 21.89 -26.44 17.93
C PRO A 73 21.63 -27.72 17.11
N GLY A 74 21.89 -27.64 15.80
CA GLY A 74 21.63 -28.72 14.83
C GLY A 74 20.18 -28.81 14.34
N GLN A 75 19.24 -28.09 14.94
CA GLN A 75 17.84 -28.11 14.52
C GLN A 75 17.65 -27.38 13.19
N GLU A 76 16.98 -28.04 12.24
CA GLU A 76 16.52 -27.42 10.99
C GLU A 76 15.14 -26.80 11.16
N LEU A 77 15.02 -25.53 10.80
CA LEU A 77 13.79 -24.75 10.90
C LEU A 77 13.56 -23.93 9.63
N ILE A 78 12.29 -23.69 9.31
CA ILE A 78 11.89 -22.63 8.39
C ILE A 78 11.61 -21.39 9.23
N PHE A 79 12.34 -20.31 8.95
CA PHE A 79 12.20 -19.04 9.63
C PHE A 79 11.43 -18.06 8.74
N HIS A 80 10.37 -17.49 9.29
CA HIS A 80 9.64 -16.37 8.71
C HIS A 80 10.10 -15.11 9.41
N THR A 81 10.82 -14.24 8.70
CA THR A 81 11.54 -13.13 9.33
C THR A 81 11.37 -11.82 8.57
N TYR A 82 11.74 -10.73 9.22
CA TYR A 82 11.97 -9.44 8.59
C TYR A 82 13.33 -8.89 9.03
N GLY A 83 13.90 -8.01 8.19
CA GLY A 83 15.19 -7.39 8.45
C GLY A 83 15.14 -6.50 9.70
N TRP A 84 16.14 -6.65 10.58
CA TRP A 84 16.26 -5.84 11.79
C TRP A 84 17.51 -4.96 11.77
N ILE A 85 18.69 -5.56 11.63
CA ILE A 85 19.98 -4.82 11.62
C ILE A 85 20.83 -5.28 10.43
N PHE A 86 21.34 -4.30 9.68
CA PHE A 86 22.22 -4.48 8.53
C PHE A 86 23.55 -3.78 8.81
N ALA A 87 24.57 -4.55 9.21
CA ALA A 87 25.90 -4.05 9.55
C ALA A 87 26.97 -4.95 8.89
N ASP A 88 28.04 -5.28 9.61
CA ASP A 88 29.05 -6.28 9.17
C ASP A 88 28.44 -7.69 8.96
N GLY A 89 27.22 -7.90 9.45
CA GLY A 89 26.40 -9.08 9.23
C GLY A 89 24.91 -8.72 9.08
N LEU A 90 24.06 -9.74 9.06
CA LEU A 90 22.60 -9.60 9.02
C LEU A 90 21.97 -10.13 10.31
N ALA A 91 21.14 -9.31 10.94
CA ALA A 91 20.24 -9.74 12.00
C ALA A 91 18.79 -9.57 11.55
N VAL A 92 17.99 -10.59 11.84
CA VAL A 92 16.57 -10.65 11.48
C VAL A 92 15.74 -10.99 12.71
N GLN A 93 14.48 -10.54 12.71
CA GLN A 93 13.50 -10.88 13.73
C GLN A 93 12.53 -11.92 13.16
N SER A 94 12.33 -13.01 13.89
CA SER A 94 11.42 -14.09 13.52
C SER A 94 10.01 -13.77 14.00
N VAL A 95 9.05 -13.78 13.07
CA VAL A 95 7.61 -13.70 13.39
C VAL A 95 7.02 -15.08 13.64
N LYS A 96 7.59 -16.10 13.00
CA LYS A 96 7.21 -17.51 13.12
C LYS A 96 8.40 -18.37 12.73
N GLN A 97 8.56 -19.49 13.38
CA GLN A 97 9.42 -20.56 12.91
C GLN A 97 8.72 -21.90 13.02
N GLU A 98 9.03 -22.82 12.11
CA GLU A 98 8.47 -24.17 12.14
C GLU A 98 9.49 -25.24 11.78
N PRO A 99 9.41 -26.45 12.38
CA PRO A 99 10.25 -27.57 11.98
C PRO A 99 10.07 -27.91 10.51
N VAL A 100 11.16 -28.26 9.84
CA VAL A 100 11.09 -28.82 8.49
C VAL A 100 10.33 -30.14 8.54
N ARG A 101 9.32 -30.26 7.69
CA ARG A 101 8.44 -31.45 7.54
C ARG A 101 8.36 -31.85 6.08
N ARG A 102 7.97 -33.10 5.80
CA ARG A 102 7.80 -33.63 4.43
C ARG A 102 6.93 -32.74 3.53
N SER A 103 5.90 -32.10 4.08
CA SER A 103 5.03 -31.16 3.35
C SER A 103 5.79 -29.98 2.73
N HIS A 104 6.97 -29.63 3.25
CA HIS A 104 7.78 -28.53 2.74
C HIS A 104 8.72 -28.96 1.59
N PHE A 105 8.90 -30.26 1.35
CA PHE A 105 9.88 -30.74 0.37
C PHE A 105 9.56 -30.29 -1.06
N GLY A 106 8.29 -30.13 -1.43
CA GLY A 106 7.93 -29.56 -2.73
C GLY A 106 8.45 -28.12 -2.92
N ILE A 107 8.30 -27.29 -1.89
CA ILE A 107 8.78 -25.89 -1.90
C ILE A 107 10.32 -25.84 -1.85
N LEU A 108 10.96 -26.76 -1.12
CA LEU A 108 12.41 -26.80 -0.96
C LEU A 108 13.15 -27.50 -2.12
N ALA A 109 12.48 -28.37 -2.89
CA ALA A 109 13.12 -29.09 -4.00
C ALA A 109 13.09 -28.31 -5.32
N ALA A 110 12.18 -27.34 -5.47
CA ALA A 110 12.06 -26.59 -6.71
C ALA A 110 13.20 -25.55 -6.85
N PRO A 111 14.03 -25.59 -7.92
CA PRO A 111 14.93 -24.50 -8.24
C PRO A 111 14.07 -23.30 -8.65
N GLN A 112 13.88 -22.37 -7.71
CA GLN A 112 13.14 -21.14 -7.91
C GLN A 112 14.04 -19.99 -7.46
N ASP A 113 14.08 -18.90 -8.23
CA ASP A 113 14.68 -17.66 -7.75
C ASP A 113 13.79 -17.10 -6.61
N PRO A 114 14.30 -16.97 -5.37
CA PRO A 114 13.50 -16.51 -4.23
C PRO A 114 12.98 -15.08 -4.38
N VAL A 115 13.62 -14.25 -5.22
CA VAL A 115 13.16 -12.89 -5.51
C VAL A 115 11.96 -12.93 -6.45
N GLU A 116 12.04 -13.73 -7.52
CA GLU A 116 10.92 -13.90 -8.44
C GLU A 116 9.74 -14.60 -7.78
N GLN A 117 9.99 -15.60 -6.92
CA GLN A 117 8.92 -16.25 -6.15
C GLN A 117 8.18 -15.25 -5.27
N ARG A 118 8.91 -14.37 -4.58
CA ARG A 118 8.31 -13.30 -3.78
C ARG A 118 7.50 -12.33 -4.65
N ARG A 119 8.02 -11.97 -5.82
CA ARG A 119 7.32 -11.09 -6.77
C ARG A 119 6.00 -11.73 -7.24
N LYS A 120 6.04 -13.00 -7.64
CA LYS A 120 4.84 -13.77 -8.05
C LYS A 120 3.81 -13.83 -6.93
N GLN A 121 4.24 -14.14 -5.70
CA GLN A 121 3.34 -14.16 -4.53
C GLN A 121 2.73 -12.78 -4.27
N ALA A 122 3.51 -11.70 -4.37
CA ALA A 122 3.01 -10.35 -4.16
C ALA A 122 1.98 -9.93 -5.22
N VAL A 123 2.17 -10.32 -6.49
CA VAL A 123 1.18 -10.07 -7.55
C VAL A 123 -0.07 -10.92 -7.32
N ARG A 124 0.07 -12.21 -6.98
CA ARG A 124 -1.07 -13.08 -6.68
C ARG A 124 -1.90 -12.57 -5.50
N GLN A 125 -1.24 -12.21 -4.39
CA GLN A 125 -1.92 -11.66 -3.23
C GLN A 125 -2.73 -10.41 -3.59
N ARG A 126 -2.14 -9.49 -4.37
CA ARG A 126 -2.87 -8.30 -4.83
C ARG A 126 -4.02 -8.65 -5.75
N PHE A 127 -3.85 -9.63 -6.63
CA PHE A 127 -4.91 -10.09 -7.52
C PHE A 127 -6.07 -10.64 -6.70
N ASP A 128 -5.79 -11.45 -5.68
CA ASP A 128 -6.77 -12.02 -4.77
C ASP A 128 -7.46 -10.93 -3.92
N ASP A 129 -6.72 -9.90 -3.50
CA ASP A 129 -7.27 -8.75 -2.74
C ASP A 129 -8.04 -7.75 -3.61
N ALA A 130 -7.78 -7.72 -4.92
CA ALA A 130 -8.36 -6.75 -5.83
C ALA A 130 -9.90 -6.82 -5.85
N ALA A 131 -10.54 -5.66 -5.76
CA ALA A 131 -11.99 -5.55 -5.88
C ALA A 131 -12.47 -5.76 -7.33
N LEU A 132 -11.63 -5.39 -8.31
CA LEU A 132 -11.89 -5.56 -9.72
C LEU A 132 -10.57 -5.74 -10.49
N VAL A 133 -10.57 -6.63 -11.48
CA VAL A 133 -9.49 -6.77 -12.47
C VAL A 133 -10.10 -6.63 -13.85
N VAL A 134 -9.59 -5.69 -14.65
CA VAL A 134 -10.06 -5.41 -16.01
C VAL A 134 -8.91 -5.27 -16.98
N SER A 135 -9.19 -5.50 -18.26
CA SER A 135 -8.33 -5.08 -19.36
C SER A 135 -8.99 -3.93 -20.12
N GLY A 136 -8.18 -3.03 -20.68
CA GLY A 136 -8.71 -1.94 -21.48
C GLY A 136 -7.69 -0.88 -21.89
N GLN A 137 -8.22 0.25 -22.35
CA GLN A 137 -7.44 1.42 -22.77
C GLN A 137 -7.77 2.65 -21.94
N VAL A 138 -6.76 3.43 -21.55
CA VAL A 138 -6.93 4.76 -20.96
C VAL A 138 -7.50 5.71 -22.02
N ALA A 139 -8.78 6.04 -21.93
CA ALA A 139 -9.43 6.98 -22.84
C ALA A 139 -9.02 8.44 -22.54
N ALA A 140 -8.91 8.80 -21.26
CA ALA A 140 -8.55 10.16 -20.86
C ALA A 140 -7.91 10.21 -19.46
N VAL A 141 -7.08 11.22 -19.23
CA VAL A 141 -6.55 11.56 -17.90
C VAL A 141 -7.00 12.96 -17.52
N ARG A 142 -7.57 13.12 -16.32
CA ARG A 142 -8.18 14.37 -15.86
C ARG A 142 -7.92 14.66 -14.39
N LEU A 143 -8.20 15.88 -13.98
CA LEU A 143 -8.26 16.24 -12.56
C LEU A 143 -9.48 15.58 -11.89
N PRO A 144 -9.39 15.22 -10.60
CA PRO A 144 -10.54 14.81 -9.82
C PRO A 144 -11.70 15.81 -9.90
N SER A 145 -12.93 15.32 -9.83
CA SER A 145 -14.14 16.15 -9.98
C SER A 145 -14.17 17.34 -9.01
N GLU A 146 -13.74 17.13 -7.77
CA GLU A 146 -13.58 18.12 -6.71
C GLU A 146 -12.57 19.22 -7.06
N ALA A 147 -11.49 18.88 -7.75
CA ALA A 147 -10.46 19.81 -8.18
C ALA A 147 -10.92 20.60 -9.42
N ARG A 148 -11.63 19.95 -10.34
CA ARG A 148 -12.25 20.62 -11.51
C ARG A 148 -13.30 21.64 -11.07
N THR A 149 -14.18 21.29 -10.14
CA THR A 149 -15.18 22.24 -9.61
C THR A 149 -14.54 23.39 -8.84
N ARG A 150 -13.39 23.18 -8.19
CA ARG A 150 -12.63 24.28 -7.56
C ARG A 150 -12.04 25.20 -8.62
N ALA A 151 -11.31 24.64 -9.59
CA ALA A 151 -10.69 25.41 -10.68
C ALA A 151 -11.72 26.24 -11.47
N SER A 152 -12.90 25.67 -11.75
CA SER A 152 -14.00 26.39 -12.39
C SER A 152 -14.58 27.51 -11.53
N ARG A 153 -14.55 27.39 -10.20
CA ARG A 153 -15.02 28.43 -9.26
C ARG A 153 -13.98 29.50 -8.95
N THR A 154 -12.69 29.19 -9.07
CA THR A 154 -11.57 30.07 -8.70
C THR A 154 -11.00 30.87 -9.87
N ALA A 155 -11.65 30.88 -11.05
CA ALA A 155 -11.31 31.83 -12.12
C ALA A 155 -11.40 33.32 -11.71
N ALA A 156 -11.85 33.61 -10.47
CA ALA A 156 -11.90 34.95 -9.88
C ALA A 156 -11.24 35.08 -8.49
N ALA A 157 -10.48 34.10 -7.99
CA ALA A 157 -9.77 34.26 -6.70
C ALA A 157 -8.55 33.33 -6.59
N GLU A 158 -7.40 33.91 -6.24
CA GLU A 158 -6.19 33.14 -5.93
C GLU A 158 -6.43 32.21 -4.72
N PRO A 159 -6.05 30.93 -4.80
CA PRO A 159 -6.19 30.01 -3.68
C PRO A 159 -5.14 30.35 -2.60
N ALA A 160 -5.60 30.59 -1.37
CA ALA A 160 -4.71 30.68 -0.23
C ALA A 160 -3.94 29.35 -0.08
N PRO A 161 -2.60 29.38 0.02
CA PRO A 161 -1.80 28.17 0.19
C PRO A 161 -2.10 27.56 1.56
N GLY A 162 -2.80 26.43 1.56
CA GLY A 162 -2.86 25.55 2.72
C GLY A 162 -1.48 24.92 2.98
N PRO A 163 -1.28 24.29 4.15
CA PRO A 163 -0.03 23.60 4.44
C PRO A 163 0.22 22.52 3.38
N VAL A 164 1.26 22.72 2.58
CA VAL A 164 1.71 21.75 1.58
C VAL A 164 2.40 20.63 2.37
N SER A 165 1.82 19.43 2.35
CA SER A 165 2.54 18.24 2.79
C SER A 165 3.56 17.90 1.71
N GLU A 166 4.80 17.63 2.10
CA GLU A 166 5.86 17.13 1.21
C GLU A 166 5.37 15.92 0.39
N HIS A 167 4.56 15.06 1.01
CA HIS A 167 4.05 13.83 0.40
C HIS A 167 2.68 14.00 -0.29
N THR A 168 2.39 15.18 -0.84
CA THR A 168 1.12 15.41 -1.54
C THR A 168 1.02 14.51 -2.78
N PRO A 169 -0.07 13.72 -2.96
CA PRO A 169 -0.18 12.73 -4.04
C PRO A 169 -0.39 13.30 -5.44
N HIS A 170 -0.84 14.56 -5.56
CA HIS A 170 -1.27 15.18 -6.82
C HIS A 170 -2.23 14.27 -7.61
N TRP A 171 -3.39 13.98 -7.01
CA TRP A 171 -4.37 13.05 -7.57
C TRP A 171 -4.77 13.39 -9.02
N ARG A 172 -4.82 12.35 -9.85
CA ARG A 172 -5.39 12.33 -11.20
C ARG A 172 -6.38 11.18 -11.33
N GLU A 173 -7.28 11.30 -12.30
CA GLU A 173 -8.24 10.26 -12.68
C GLU A 173 -7.95 9.81 -14.10
N ALA A 174 -7.76 8.51 -14.29
CA ALA A 174 -7.76 7.86 -15.59
C ALA A 174 -9.17 7.30 -15.85
N VAL A 175 -9.76 7.64 -16.98
CA VAL A 175 -10.98 6.99 -17.49
C VAL A 175 -10.52 5.85 -18.37
N ILE A 176 -10.83 4.62 -17.98
CA ILE A 176 -10.48 3.41 -18.71
C ILE A 176 -11.72 2.95 -19.45
N GLN A 177 -11.60 2.78 -20.76
CA GLN A 177 -12.55 2.02 -21.56
C GLN A 177 -12.22 0.54 -21.41
N ILE A 178 -13.18 -0.21 -20.88
CA ILE A 178 -13.02 -1.62 -20.54
C ILE A 178 -13.28 -2.47 -21.77
N ASP A 179 -12.32 -3.33 -22.08
CA ASP A 179 -12.46 -4.38 -23.09
C ASP A 179 -13.03 -5.65 -22.45
N GLU A 180 -12.47 -6.06 -21.30
CA GLU A 180 -12.88 -7.27 -20.59
C GLU A 180 -12.78 -7.11 -19.07
N VAL A 181 -13.69 -7.78 -18.36
CA VAL A 181 -13.67 -7.90 -16.89
C VAL A 181 -13.20 -9.31 -16.54
N HIS A 182 -12.07 -9.40 -15.86
CA HIS A 182 -11.43 -10.66 -15.47
C HIS A 182 -11.81 -11.10 -14.05
N LYS A 183 -12.09 -10.15 -13.17
CA LYS A 183 -12.50 -10.41 -11.78
C LYS A 183 -13.41 -9.32 -11.27
N GLY A 184 -14.44 -9.69 -10.52
CA GLY A 184 -15.43 -8.80 -9.92
C GLY A 184 -16.55 -8.43 -10.89
N GLU A 185 -17.44 -7.54 -10.46
CA GLU A 185 -18.59 -7.10 -11.27
C GLU A 185 -18.43 -5.62 -11.64
N GLN A 186 -18.55 -5.32 -12.94
CA GLN A 186 -18.57 -3.97 -13.47
C GLN A 186 -19.57 -3.90 -14.63
N GLY A 187 -20.72 -3.26 -14.39
CA GLY A 187 -21.81 -3.20 -15.38
C GLY A 187 -21.62 -2.17 -16.51
N GLY A 188 -20.67 -1.24 -16.36
CA GLY A 188 -20.37 -0.21 -17.35
C GLY A 188 -19.14 -0.55 -18.19
N ARG A 189 -19.05 0.01 -19.40
CA ARG A 189 -17.87 -0.09 -20.27
C ARG A 189 -16.75 0.87 -19.90
N GLU A 190 -16.93 1.65 -18.84
CA GLU A 190 -15.93 2.57 -18.34
C GLU A 190 -15.72 2.38 -16.83
N ILE A 191 -14.49 2.62 -16.39
CA ILE A 191 -14.13 2.76 -14.98
C ILE A 191 -13.21 3.96 -14.79
N VAL A 192 -13.36 4.65 -13.66
CA VAL A 192 -12.47 5.73 -13.27
C VAL A 192 -11.49 5.23 -12.22
N ILE A 193 -10.20 5.26 -12.54
CA ILE A 193 -9.12 4.88 -11.63
C ILE A 193 -8.40 6.13 -11.18
N ARG A 194 -8.31 6.34 -9.87
CA ARG A 194 -7.56 7.43 -9.27
C ARG A 194 -6.12 7.00 -8.97
N PHE A 195 -5.16 7.82 -9.38
CA PHE A 195 -3.73 7.54 -9.22
C PHE A 195 -2.96 8.81 -8.83
N PRO A 196 -1.85 8.70 -8.08
CA PRO A 196 -1.06 9.85 -7.68
C PRO A 196 -0.08 10.23 -8.81
N ALA A 197 -0.10 11.48 -9.27
CA ALA A 197 0.86 12.00 -10.25
C ALA A 197 2.14 12.56 -9.62
N SER A 198 2.24 12.56 -8.29
CA SER A 198 3.43 13.04 -7.58
C SER A 198 4.66 12.15 -7.85
N THR A 199 5.82 12.80 -7.92
CA THR A 199 7.15 12.17 -8.02
C THR A 199 7.82 11.96 -6.66
N ASP A 200 7.12 12.31 -5.57
CA ASP A 200 7.58 12.11 -4.20
C ASP A 200 7.90 10.64 -3.90
N VAL A 201 8.81 10.38 -2.95
CA VAL A 201 9.28 9.04 -2.57
C VAL A 201 8.15 8.07 -2.18
N ARG A 202 7.00 8.58 -1.73
CA ARG A 202 5.82 7.76 -1.43
C ARG A 202 5.06 7.30 -2.67
N TRP A 203 5.12 8.07 -3.76
CA TRP A 203 4.24 7.92 -4.92
C TRP A 203 4.95 7.65 -6.25
N TYR A 204 6.27 7.83 -6.31
CA TYR A 204 7.02 7.76 -7.57
C TYR A 204 6.91 6.40 -8.29
N ARG A 205 6.66 5.31 -7.56
CA ARG A 205 6.45 3.97 -8.14
C ARG A 205 5.02 3.65 -8.51
N ALA A 206 4.04 4.44 -8.09
CA ALA A 206 2.66 4.21 -8.50
C ALA A 206 2.52 4.44 -10.01
N PRO A 207 1.61 3.72 -10.71
CA PRO A 207 1.38 3.91 -12.13
C PRO A 207 1.07 5.37 -12.45
N LYS A 208 1.61 5.86 -13.56
CA LYS A 208 1.36 7.19 -14.11
C LYS A 208 0.71 6.97 -15.46
N PHE A 209 -0.63 7.02 -15.49
CA PHE A 209 -1.37 6.70 -16.70
C PHE A 209 -1.32 7.86 -17.70
N GLU A 210 -1.31 7.50 -18.98
CA GLU A 210 -1.41 8.41 -20.11
C GLU A 210 -2.53 7.97 -21.05
N ALA A 211 -3.15 8.91 -21.75
CA ALA A 211 -4.20 8.59 -22.73
C ALA A 211 -3.63 7.71 -23.86
N GLY A 212 -4.40 6.71 -24.29
CA GLY A 212 -4.00 5.73 -25.29
C GLY A 212 -3.32 4.49 -24.73
N GLN A 213 -2.86 4.52 -23.46
CA GLN A 213 -2.19 3.39 -22.82
C GLN A 213 -3.13 2.19 -22.64
N GLN A 214 -2.63 1.00 -22.94
CA GLN A 214 -3.39 -0.25 -22.93
C GLN A 214 -2.77 -1.27 -21.99
N GLY A 215 -3.62 -2.00 -21.25
CA GLY A 215 -3.12 -3.04 -20.35
C GLY A 215 -4.17 -3.63 -19.43
N HIS A 216 -3.68 -4.35 -18.43
CA HIS A 216 -4.44 -4.91 -17.33
C HIS A 216 -4.37 -3.98 -16.12
N PHE A 217 -5.51 -3.79 -15.46
CA PHE A 217 -5.67 -2.92 -14.30
C PHE A 217 -6.25 -3.71 -13.14
N MET A 218 -5.56 -3.68 -12.01
CA MET A 218 -5.96 -4.33 -10.77
C MET A 218 -6.25 -3.26 -9.74
N VAL A 219 -7.51 -3.11 -9.35
CA VAL A 219 -7.95 -1.95 -8.58
C VAL A 219 -8.61 -2.31 -7.27
N ASN A 220 -8.35 -1.47 -6.27
CA ASN A 220 -8.95 -1.55 -4.95
C ASN A 220 -9.81 -0.32 -4.68
N LYS A 221 -10.94 -0.53 -3.98
CA LYS A 221 -11.76 0.56 -3.45
C LYS A 221 -11.08 1.11 -2.21
N THR A 222 -10.60 2.35 -2.31
CA THR A 222 -9.94 3.04 -1.20
C THR A 222 -10.76 4.26 -0.81
N LYS A 223 -10.87 4.50 0.49
CA LYS A 223 -11.39 5.75 1.04
C LYS A 223 -10.35 6.83 0.83
N VAL A 224 -10.59 7.72 -0.14
CA VAL A 224 -9.71 8.85 -0.40
C VAL A 224 -10.26 10.06 0.35
N GLU A 225 -9.53 10.50 1.39
CA GLU A 225 -9.90 11.70 2.13
C GLU A 225 -9.71 12.93 1.24
N THR A 226 -10.79 13.67 1.05
CA THR A 226 -10.77 14.91 0.31
C THR A 226 -11.15 16.06 1.25
N LYS A 227 -10.23 17.00 1.48
CA LYS A 227 -10.55 18.24 2.19
C LYS A 227 -11.33 19.17 1.27
N VAL A 228 -12.60 19.39 1.58
CA VAL A 228 -13.44 20.37 0.90
C VAL A 228 -13.58 21.59 1.81
N ALA A 229 -13.19 22.77 1.32
CA ALA A 229 -13.40 24.02 2.05
C ALA A 229 -14.90 24.30 2.17
N ALA A 230 -15.41 24.45 3.40
CA ALA A 230 -16.81 24.74 3.68
C ALA A 230 -17.21 26.14 3.16
N ARG A 231 -18.36 26.23 2.48
CA ARG A 231 -18.95 27.50 2.02
C ARG A 231 -19.57 28.25 3.21
N LYS A 232 -19.16 29.50 3.48
CA LYS A 232 -19.99 30.43 4.27
C LYS A 232 -21.14 30.93 3.38
N GLY A 233 -22.37 30.49 3.67
CA GLY A 233 -23.57 30.96 2.99
C GLY A 233 -23.84 32.43 3.32
N GLY A 234 -23.63 33.31 2.35
CA GLY A 234 -24.08 34.71 2.42
C GLY A 234 -25.49 34.82 1.89
N ALA A 235 -26.49 34.81 2.78
CA ALA A 235 -27.83 35.26 2.44
C ALA A 235 -27.83 36.80 2.42
N LYS A 236 -27.94 37.40 1.23
CA LYS A 236 -28.24 38.83 1.07
C LYS A 236 -29.55 38.97 0.30
N GLY A 237 -30.64 39.07 1.05
CA GLY A 237 -31.91 39.62 0.55
C GLY A 237 -32.05 41.07 1.05
N GLY A 238 -32.21 42.02 0.12
CA GLY A 238 -32.79 43.33 0.43
C GLY A 238 -34.30 43.20 0.70
N ALA A 239 -35.05 44.20 1.17
CA ALA A 239 -34.80 45.62 1.36
C ALA A 239 -35.92 46.25 2.24
N LYS A 240 -35.61 47.46 2.75
CA LYS A 240 -36.48 48.61 3.10
C LYS A 240 -37.44 48.57 4.32
N GLY A 241 -37.31 49.62 5.14
CA GLY A 241 -38.36 50.17 6.02
C GLY A 241 -37.74 50.88 7.24
N GLY A 242 -37.80 52.21 7.30
CA GLY A 242 -37.03 53.03 8.26
C GLY A 242 -37.78 53.46 9.52
N ALA A 243 -37.05 54.11 10.44
CA ALA A 243 -37.48 55.26 11.25
C ALA A 243 -36.39 55.64 12.28
N LYS A 244 -36.38 56.94 12.62
CA LYS A 244 -35.42 57.71 13.43
C LYS A 244 -35.34 57.29 14.91
N GLY A 245 -34.18 57.59 15.53
CA GLY A 245 -34.14 58.09 16.91
C GLY A 245 -32.94 57.67 17.77
N GLY A 246 -31.99 58.59 17.96
CA GLY A 246 -31.47 58.96 19.29
C GLY A 246 -30.54 58.04 20.09
N ALA A 247 -29.37 58.60 20.39
CA ALA A 247 -28.60 58.52 21.65
C ALA A 247 -27.48 57.48 21.83
N LYS A 248 -26.42 58.03 22.46
CA LYS A 248 -25.09 57.52 22.81
C LYS A 248 -25.09 56.21 23.62
N GLY A 249 -24.06 55.40 23.41
CA GLY A 249 -23.61 54.38 24.37
C GLY A 249 -22.48 53.53 23.81
N ALA A 250 -21.28 53.70 24.36
CA ALA A 250 -20.15 52.81 24.12
C ALA A 250 -20.34 51.50 24.88
N THR A 251 -20.07 50.35 24.24
CA THR A 251 -19.58 49.13 24.91
C THR A 251 -19.03 48.11 23.89
N HIS A 252 -18.02 47.40 24.37
CA HIS A 252 -17.23 46.33 23.75
C HIS A 252 -17.99 45.33 22.87
N ALA A 253 -17.47 45.05 21.68
CA ALA A 253 -17.84 43.87 20.88
C ALA A 253 -16.63 42.96 20.71
N ALA A 254 -16.73 41.81 21.37
CA ALA A 254 -15.79 40.70 21.33
C ALA A 254 -15.54 40.20 19.91
N SER A 255 -14.28 39.97 19.59
CA SER A 255 -13.81 39.23 18.43
C SER A 255 -14.27 37.76 18.52
N PHE A 256 -15.44 37.45 17.97
CA PHE A 256 -15.83 36.07 17.70
C PHE A 256 -15.05 35.55 16.48
N GLY A 257 -13.97 34.83 16.76
CA GLY A 257 -13.27 34.01 15.77
C GLY A 257 -14.22 32.94 15.23
N ILE A 258 -14.66 33.08 13.99
CA ILE A 258 -15.35 32.01 13.27
C ILE A 258 -14.27 31.09 12.72
N THR A 259 -13.95 30.03 13.46
CA THR A 259 -13.19 28.88 12.95
C THR A 259 -14.00 28.23 11.83
N ALA A 260 -13.44 28.18 10.63
CA ALA A 260 -13.99 27.40 9.54
C ALA A 260 -13.82 25.91 9.88
N ALA A 261 -14.93 25.21 10.09
CA ALA A 261 -14.89 23.76 10.20
C ALA A 261 -14.52 23.18 8.83
N GLU A 262 -13.36 22.52 8.74
CA GLU A 262 -13.01 21.68 7.61
C GLU A 262 -13.94 20.47 7.60
N THR A 263 -14.69 20.26 6.50
CA THR A 263 -15.47 19.04 6.32
C THR A 263 -14.69 18.11 5.40
N THR A 264 -14.26 16.97 5.93
CA THR A 264 -13.66 15.88 5.15
C THR A 264 -14.78 15.05 4.54
N ALA A 265 -14.86 15.02 3.20
CA ALA A 265 -15.69 14.06 2.49
C ALA A 265 -14.85 12.81 2.21
N THR A 266 -15.42 11.64 2.50
CA THR A 266 -14.77 10.35 2.25
C THR A 266 -15.54 9.66 1.13
N GLU A 267 -14.91 9.52 -0.03
CA GLU A 267 -15.47 8.80 -1.18
C GLU A 267 -14.69 7.50 -1.36
N GLU A 268 -15.39 6.39 -1.62
CA GLU A 268 -14.76 5.13 -2.02
C GLU A 268 -14.51 5.17 -3.52
N VAL A 269 -13.24 5.25 -3.89
CA VAL A 269 -12.81 5.39 -5.28
C VAL A 269 -11.90 4.21 -5.63
N TYR A 270 -11.98 3.72 -6.88
CA TYR A 270 -11.00 2.77 -7.38
C TYR A 270 -9.63 3.45 -7.50
N THR A 271 -8.61 2.80 -6.97
CA THR A 271 -7.25 3.35 -6.92
C THR A 271 -6.22 2.38 -7.45
N ALA A 272 -5.17 2.93 -8.08
CA ALA A 272 -3.94 2.22 -8.43
C ALA A 272 -2.77 2.92 -7.74
N LEU A 273 -2.22 2.29 -6.70
CA LEU A 273 -1.23 2.88 -5.79
C LEU A 273 0.11 2.13 -5.80
N SER A 274 0.13 0.92 -6.35
CA SER A 274 1.32 0.09 -6.47
C SER A 274 1.72 -0.08 -7.93
N PRO A 275 3.02 -0.19 -8.25
CA PRO A 275 3.47 -0.52 -9.59
C PRO A 275 2.87 -1.84 -10.12
N MET A 276 2.46 -2.75 -9.22
CA MET A 276 1.84 -4.02 -9.62
C MET A 276 0.36 -3.90 -9.99
N ASP A 277 -0.28 -2.75 -9.74
CA ASP A 277 -1.70 -2.52 -10.01
C ASP A 277 -1.99 -2.29 -11.52
N TYR A 278 -0.95 -2.25 -12.35
CA TYR A 278 -1.04 -2.09 -13.79
C TYR A 278 0.04 -2.92 -14.51
N GLN A 279 -0.33 -3.51 -15.63
CA GLN A 279 0.60 -4.19 -16.54
C GLN A 279 0.24 -3.92 -18.01
N PRO A 280 1.14 -3.38 -18.83
CA PRO A 280 0.94 -3.27 -20.27
C PRO A 280 0.71 -4.65 -20.93
N TYR A 281 -0.09 -4.71 -22.01
CA TYR A 281 -0.37 -5.97 -22.70
C TYR A 281 0.87 -6.72 -23.22
N GLY A 282 1.91 -6.00 -23.64
CA GLY A 282 3.14 -6.60 -24.16
C GLY A 282 4.12 -7.11 -23.09
N GLU A 283 3.82 -6.91 -21.80
CA GLU A 283 4.72 -7.33 -20.72
C GLU A 283 4.39 -8.77 -20.29
N ALA A 284 5.38 -9.66 -20.30
CA ALA A 284 5.21 -11.04 -19.86
C ALA A 284 5.21 -11.18 -18.32
N GLY A 285 4.56 -12.23 -17.80
CA GLY A 285 4.47 -12.48 -16.36
C GLY A 285 3.31 -11.72 -15.70
N GLY A 286 3.44 -11.45 -14.40
CA GLY A 286 2.55 -10.51 -13.69
C GLY A 286 1.08 -10.95 -13.65
N ILE A 287 0.19 -9.98 -13.85
CA ILE A 287 -1.26 -10.14 -14.00
C ILE A 287 -1.57 -11.06 -15.18
N ASN A 288 -0.90 -10.88 -16.33
CA ASN A 288 -1.18 -11.68 -17.54
C ASN A 288 -1.03 -13.19 -17.26
N SER A 289 0.07 -13.60 -16.63
CA SER A 289 0.25 -15.02 -16.28
C SER A 289 -0.76 -15.53 -15.25
N LEU A 290 -1.35 -14.68 -14.41
CA LEU A 290 -2.42 -15.13 -13.52
C LEU A 290 -3.71 -15.39 -14.29
N LEU A 291 -4.03 -14.53 -15.27
CA LEU A 291 -5.21 -14.66 -16.11
C LEU A 291 -5.13 -15.90 -17.02
N GLU A 292 -3.98 -16.14 -17.63
CA GLU A 292 -3.74 -17.34 -18.46
C GLU A 292 -3.96 -18.63 -17.65
N ASN A 293 -3.42 -18.71 -16.43
CA ASN A 293 -3.59 -19.88 -15.57
C ASN A 293 -5.04 -20.09 -15.09
N GLU A 294 -5.82 -19.02 -14.87
CA GLU A 294 -7.23 -19.14 -14.49
C GLU A 294 -8.12 -19.60 -15.64
N ALA A 295 -7.80 -19.18 -16.88
CA ALA A 295 -8.50 -19.66 -18.07
C ALA A 295 -8.28 -21.18 -18.27
N GLU A 296 -7.03 -21.66 -18.16
CA GLU A 296 -6.69 -23.08 -18.31
C GLU A 296 -7.30 -23.97 -17.22
N GLY A 297 -7.43 -23.46 -15.98
CA GLY A 297 -8.03 -24.19 -14.87
C GLY A 297 -9.55 -24.38 -14.96
N THR A 298 -10.24 -23.68 -15.87
CA THR A 298 -11.69 -23.74 -16.04
C THR A 298 -12.12 -24.78 -17.09
N GLU A 299 -11.18 -25.30 -17.88
CA GLU A 299 -11.43 -26.32 -18.92
C GLU A 299 -11.18 -27.77 -18.47
N SER A 300 -10.92 -28.02 -17.17
CA SER A 300 -10.65 -29.36 -16.60
C SER A 300 -11.82 -29.96 -15.81
#